data_AF-A0A368KT23-F1
#
_entry.id   AF-A0A368KT23-F1
#
_cell.length_a   1.000
_cell.length_b   1.000
_cell.length_c   1.000
_cell.angle_alpha   90.00
_cell.angle_beta   90.00
_cell.angle_gamma   90.00
#
_symmetry.space_group_name_H-M   'P 1'
#
loop_
_entity.id
_entity.type
_entity.pdbx_description
1 polymer ?
#
loop_
_entity_poly.entity_id
_entity_poly.type
_entity_poly.pdbx_seq_one_letter_code
_entity_poly.pdbx_strand_id
1 'polypeptide(L)' 'MSEPDPYRELADYLHSQNFSEDEIGRIIARVQEYDVDTRVDSIMDSVASGEMNLQAVIDEALKDSAE' A
#
# COMPACT_ATOMS: atom_id res chain seq x y z
N MET A 1 23.09 3.96 5.27
CA MET A 1 21.84 4.41 5.90
C MET A 1 20.80 3.45 5.40
N SER A 2 20.13 2.67 6.25
CA SER A 2 18.98 1.88 5.77
C SER A 2 17.92 2.87 5.35
N GLU A 3 17.58 2.91 4.06
CA GLU A 3 16.37 3.59 3.62
C GLU A 3 15.20 3.12 4.50
N PRO A 4 14.34 4.02 4.99
CA PRO A 4 13.14 3.61 5.69
C PRO A 4 12.34 2.73 4.74
N ASP A 5 12.06 1.49 5.13
CA ASP A 5 11.18 0.60 4.39
C ASP A 5 9.84 1.32 4.18
N PRO A 6 9.49 1.77 2.95
CA PRO A 6 8.27 2.54 2.71
C PRO A 6 7.03 1.71 3.08
N TYR A 7 7.12 0.39 2.90
CA TYR A 7 6.06 -0.54 3.27
C TYR A 7 5.85 -0.65 4.79
N ARG A 8 6.85 -0.30 5.61
CA ARG A 8 6.73 -0.32 7.06
C ARG A 8 5.89 0.85 7.57
N GLU A 9 6.05 2.03 6.98
CA GLU A 9 5.22 3.19 7.29
C GLU A 9 3.78 2.98 6.81
N LEU A 10 3.60 2.35 5.65
CA LEU A 10 2.28 1.94 5.16
C LEU A 10 1.62 0.90 6.08
N ALA A 11 2.38 -0.10 6.55
CA ALA A 11 1.86 -1.11 7.48
C ALA A 11 1.37 -0.47 8.79
N ASP A 12 2.14 0.46 9.35
CA ASP A 12 1.78 1.16 10.59
C ASP A 12 0.53 2.03 10.40
N TYR A 13 0.43 2.73 9.26
CA TYR A 13 -0.75 3.49 8.87
C TYR A 13 -2.00 2.60 8.77
N LEU A 14 -1.90 1.46 8.09
CA LEU A 14 -3.03 0.53 7.93
C LEU A 14 -3.42 -0.12 9.26
N HIS A 15 -2.44 -0.45 10.11
CA HIS A 15 -2.70 -0.96 11.45
C HIS A 15 -3.45 0.08 12.32
N SER A 16 -3.10 1.37 12.18
CA SER A 16 -3.82 2.47 12.84
C SER A 16 -5.26 2.64 12.34
N GLN A 17 -5.55 2.22 11.11
CA GLN A 17 -6.89 2.19 10.51
C GLN A 17 -7.71 0.94 10.90
N ASN A 18 -7.22 0.09 11.81
CA ASN A 18 -7.90 -1.13 12.28
C ASN A 18 -7.97 -2.26 11.24
N PHE A 19 -7.08 -2.26 10.23
CA PHE A 19 -6.93 -3.40 9.32
C PHE A 19 -6.22 -4.57 10.01
N SER A 20 -6.62 -5.78 9.65
CA SER A 20 -6.01 -7.02 10.15
C SER A 20 -4.64 -7.27 9.50
N GLU A 21 -3.76 -8.02 10.15
CA GLU A 21 -2.44 -8.36 9.57
C GLU A 21 -2.54 -9.04 8.19
N ASP A 22 -3.57 -9.87 7.98
CA ASP A 22 -3.90 -10.49 6.67
C ASP A 22 -4.26 -9.44 5.59
N GLU A 23 -5.05 -8.44 5.98
CA GLU A 23 -5.48 -7.35 5.08
C GLU A 23 -4.30 -6.43 4.75
N ILE A 24 -3.49 -6.11 5.76
CA ILE A 24 -2.26 -5.31 5.61
C ILE A 24 -1.30 -6.01 4.64
N GLY A 25 -1.09 -7.32 4.80
CA GLY A 25 -0.25 -8.11 3.91
C GLY A 25 -0.72 -8.08 2.45
N ARG A 26 -2.03 -8.16 2.21
CA ARG A 26 -2.61 -8.08 0.86
C ARG A 26 -2.48 -6.69 0.26
N ILE A 27 -2.72 -5.64 1.05
CA ILE A 27 -2.57 -4.26 0.58
C ILE A 27 -1.11 -3.99 0.22
N ILE A 28 -0.15 -4.40 1.05
CA ILE A 28 1.29 -4.24 0.76
C ILE A 28 1.69 -5.05 -0.47
N ALA A 29 1.25 -6.29 -0.60
CA ALA A 29 1.52 -7.13 -1.77
C ALA A 29 0.97 -6.49 -3.05
N ARG A 30 -0.27 -5.98 -3.02
CA ARG A 30 -0.88 -5.30 -4.17
C ARG A 30 -0.14 -4.02 -4.51
N VAL A 31 0.23 -3.22 -3.50
CA VAL A 31 1.06 -2.03 -3.69
C VAL A 31 2.40 -2.42 -4.33
N GLN A 32 3.06 -3.48 -3.87
CA GLN A 32 4.29 -4.02 -4.47
C GLN A 32 4.11 -4.49 -5.91
N GLU A 33 2.96 -5.09 -6.26
CA GLU A 33 2.65 -5.47 -7.65
C GLU A 33 2.47 -4.24 -8.56
N TYR A 34 1.84 -3.18 -8.06
CA TYR A 34 1.80 -1.88 -8.76
C TYR A 34 3.20 -1.22 -8.86
N ASP A 35 4.06 -1.45 -7.85
CA ASP A 35 5.44 -0.96 -7.73
C ASP A 35 6.40 -1.62 -8.75
N VAL A 36 6.17 -2.89 -9.09
CA VAL A 36 6.95 -3.61 -10.12
C VAL A 36 6.65 -3.09 -11.53
N ASP A 37 5.41 -2.66 -11.79
CA ASP A 37 5.00 -2.11 -13.09
C ASP A 37 5.34 -0.61 -13.23
N THR A 38 5.42 0.12 -12.11
CA THR A 38 5.59 1.58 -12.08
C THR A 38 6.79 1.96 -11.21
N ARG A 39 7.89 2.41 -11.82
CA ARG A 39 9.15 2.82 -11.15
C ARG A 39 8.89 3.59 -9.84
N VAL A 40 9.27 2.96 -8.73
CA VAL A 40 9.05 3.24 -7.30
C VAL A 40 9.30 4.67 -6.78
N ASP A 41 9.90 5.56 -7.55
CA ASP A 41 10.26 6.90 -7.03
C ASP A 41 9.04 7.81 -6.75
N SER A 42 7.84 7.45 -7.26
CA SER A 42 6.68 8.35 -7.24
C SER A 42 5.47 7.87 -6.45
N ILE A 43 5.40 6.64 -5.91
CA ILE A 43 4.15 6.16 -5.28
C ILE A 43 3.90 6.82 -3.92
N MET A 44 4.88 6.82 -3.02
CA MET A 44 4.75 7.51 -1.72
C MET A 44 4.60 9.02 -1.90
N ASP A 45 5.30 9.62 -2.87
CA ASP A 45 5.12 11.02 -3.22
C ASP A 45 3.73 11.27 -3.80
N SER A 46 3.20 10.39 -4.65
CA SER A 46 1.85 10.51 -5.21
C SER A 46 0.75 10.28 -4.16
N VAL A 47 0.97 9.42 -3.17
CA VAL A 47 0.05 9.26 -2.03
C VAL A 47 0.09 10.51 -1.16
N ALA A 48 1.28 11.06 -0.89
CA ALA A 48 1.44 12.30 -0.14
C ALA A 48 0.93 13.54 -0.89
N SER A 49 1.08 13.57 -2.22
CA SER A 49 0.66 14.63 -3.14
C SER A 49 -0.80 14.47 -3.60
N GLY A 50 -1.44 13.34 -3.29
CA GLY A 50 -2.83 13.02 -3.66
C GLY A 50 -3.05 12.59 -5.12
N GLU A 51 -1.97 12.39 -5.89
CA GLU A 51 -2.03 11.87 -7.27
C GLU A 51 -2.37 10.38 -7.33
N MET A 52 -2.07 9.61 -6.27
CA MET A 52 -2.44 8.20 -6.17
C MET A 52 -3.60 8.00 -5.21
N ASN A 53 -4.67 7.40 -5.72
CA ASN A 53 -5.78 6.94 -4.87
C ASN A 53 -5.39 5.65 -4.14
N LEU A 54 -4.66 5.79 -3.04
CA LEU A 54 -4.34 4.67 -2.14
C LEU A 54 -5.62 3.89 -1.75
N GLN A 55 -6.73 4.60 -1.57
CA GLN A 55 -8.03 4.01 -1.28
C GLN A 55 -8.50 3.02 -2.35
N ALA A 56 -8.23 3.28 -3.63
CA ALA A 56 -8.59 2.37 -4.72
C ALA A 56 -7.72 1.11 -4.72
N VAL A 57 -6.45 1.23 -4.38
CA VAL A 57 -5.55 0.07 -4.22
C VAL A 57 -5.98 -0.79 -3.04
N ILE A 58 -6.36 -0.15 -1.93
CA ILE A 58 -6.92 -0.85 -0.77
C ILE A 58 -8.22 -1.57 -1.15
N ASP A 59 -9.14 -0.89 -1.83
CA ASP A 59 -10.41 -1.49 -2.27
C ASP A 59 -10.17 -2.69 -3.18
N GLU A 60 -9.30 -2.56 -4.19
CA GLU A 60 -8.91 -3.66 -5.08
C GLU A 60 -8.27 -4.84 -4.32
N ALA A 61 -7.34 -4.57 -3.39
CA ALA A 61 -6.67 -5.60 -2.61
C ALA A 61 -7.63 -6.36 -1.68
N LEU A 62 -8.63 -5.67 -1.12
CA LEU A 62 -9.62 -6.27 -0.23
C LEU A 62 -10.76 -6.94 -1.00
N LYS A 63 -11.07 -6.48 -2.21
CA LYS A 63 -12.14 -7.04 -3.04
C LYS A 63 -11.80 -8.42 -3.62
N ASP A 64 -10.52 -8.70 -3.85
CA ASP A 64 -10.01 -10.03 -4.24
C ASP A 64 -10.20 -11.10 -3.15
N SER A 65 -10.59 -10.70 -1.94
CA SER A 65 -10.74 -11.56 -0.77
C SER A 65 -12.15 -12.16 -0.60
N ALA A 66 -13.09 -11.81 -1.47
CA ALA A 66 -14.51 -12.12 -1.33
C ALA A 66 -15.04 -13.27 -2.22
N GLU A 67 -14.16 -14.05 -2.86
CA GLU A 67 -14.54 -15.23 -3.67
C GLU A 67 -14.31 -16.57 -2.96
#